data_AF-A0A2J0M6C9-F1
#
_entry.id   AF-A0A2J0M6C9-F1
#
_cell.length_a   1.000
_cell.length_b   1.000
_cell.length_c   1.000
_cell.angle_alpha   90.00
_cell.angle_beta   90.00
_cell.angle_gamma   90.00
#
_symmetry.space_group_name_H-M   'P 1'
#
loop_
_entity.id
_entity.type
_entity.pdbx_description
1 polymer ?
#
loop_
_entity_poly.entity_id
_entity_poly.type
_entity_poly.pdbx_seq_one_letter_code
_entity_poly.pdbx_strand_id
1 'polypeptide(L)'
;MIDPFFIHQKSANIKDARLNVFSGEVDGDIVIADSYRKKTKQVWKSTFRMKIFSACSLFIFAIIASRLYYLQIVQGAQYYGAAEGNRIQSIPIVPARGVIFDLNGNRLAYNVPDFALFVIPSDLPKTQTEEDEIFSVLS
;
A
#
# COMPACT_ATOMS: atom_id res chain seq x y z
N MET A 1 -91.96 8.66 11.84
CA MET A 1 -90.94 7.78 12.44
C MET A 1 -89.60 8.42 12.08
N ILE A 2 -88.86 8.96 13.06
CA ILE A 2 -87.62 9.71 12.83
C ILE A 2 -86.45 8.78 13.17
N ASP A 3 -85.49 8.66 12.26
CA ASP A 3 -84.38 7.69 12.30
C ASP A 3 -83.33 8.09 13.37
N PRO A 4 -82.94 7.20 14.31
CA PRO A 4 -82.16 7.57 15.48
C PRO A 4 -80.64 7.71 15.26
N PHE A 5 -80.15 7.61 14.01
CA PHE A 5 -78.70 7.61 13.71
C PHE A 5 -78.15 8.91 13.06
N PHE A 6 -78.96 9.96 12.90
CA PHE A 6 -78.47 11.26 12.42
C PHE A 6 -77.89 12.10 13.56
N ILE A 7 -76.55 12.12 13.67
CA ILE A 7 -75.84 13.06 14.55
C ILE A 7 -75.82 14.42 13.84
N HIS A 8 -76.59 15.39 14.34
CA HIS A 8 -76.43 16.80 13.97
C HIS A 8 -75.10 17.33 14.54
N GLN A 9 -73.98 17.05 13.85
CA GLN A 9 -72.72 17.67 14.20
C GLN A 9 -72.78 19.14 13.74
N LYS A 10 -73.06 20.04 14.70
CA LYS A 10 -72.93 21.47 14.52
C LYS A 10 -71.48 21.77 14.19
N SER A 11 -71.18 21.91 12.89
CA SER A 11 -69.86 22.27 12.37
C SER A 11 -69.37 23.53 13.07
N ALA A 12 -68.39 23.36 13.96
CA ALA A 12 -67.72 24.46 14.61
C ALA A 12 -66.87 25.16 13.54
N ASN A 13 -67.21 26.41 13.23
CA ASN A 13 -66.46 27.25 12.32
C ASN A 13 -65.13 27.67 12.98
N ILE A 14 -64.13 26.79 12.97
CA ILE A 14 -62.78 27.11 13.42
C ILE A 14 -62.04 27.74 12.25
N LYS A 15 -61.95 29.07 12.24
CA LYS A 15 -61.21 29.87 11.24
C LYS A 15 -59.72 29.89 11.58
N ASP A 16 -59.05 28.76 11.49
CA ASP A 16 -57.60 28.72 11.60
C ASP A 16 -56.98 28.98 10.22
N ALA A 17 -56.48 30.21 10.01
CA ALA A 17 -55.91 30.71 8.76
C ALA A 17 -54.57 30.05 8.34
N ARG A 18 -54.26 28.85 8.87
CA ARG A 18 -53.04 28.08 8.52
C ARG A 18 -53.33 26.78 7.77
N LEU A 19 -54.60 26.44 7.54
CA LEU A 19 -54.99 25.25 6.80
C LEU A 19 -55.46 25.64 5.39
N ASN A 20 -54.54 25.68 4.44
CA ASN A 20 -54.90 25.58 3.02
C ASN A 20 -55.21 24.11 2.70
N VAL A 21 -56.27 23.60 3.33
CA VAL A 21 -56.85 22.29 3.03
C VAL A 21 -57.96 22.58 2.02
N PHE A 22 -57.75 22.19 0.77
CA PHE A 22 -58.79 22.27 -0.24
C PHE A 22 -59.81 21.18 0.06
N SER A 23 -60.80 21.50 0.88
CA SER A 23 -61.93 20.62 1.17
C SER A 23 -62.90 20.67 -0.01
N GLY A 24 -62.77 19.72 -0.93
CA GLY A 24 -63.80 19.43 -1.93
C GLY A 24 -64.73 18.37 -1.38
N GLU A 25 -66.01 18.69 -1.26
CA GLU A 25 -67.05 17.75 -0.82
C GLU A 25 -67.45 16.87 -2.01
N VAL A 26 -67.07 15.59 -1.98
CA VAL A 26 -67.52 14.59 -2.94
C VAL A 26 -68.17 13.48 -2.14
N ASP A 27 -69.49 13.39 -2.26
CA ASP A 27 -70.35 12.29 -1.80
C ASP A 27 -70.15 11.87 -0.33
N GLY A 28 -70.35 12.80 0.61
CA GLY A 28 -70.58 12.49 2.03
C GLY A 28 -69.38 12.01 2.85
N ASP A 29 -68.27 11.63 2.24
CA ASP A 29 -67.07 11.18 2.93
C ASP A 29 -65.99 12.28 3.02
N ILE A 30 -65.51 12.56 4.24
CA ILE A 30 -64.34 13.42 4.43
C ILE A 30 -63.09 12.63 4.02
N VAL A 31 -62.65 12.82 2.77
CA VAL A 31 -61.35 12.33 2.33
C VAL A 31 -60.28 13.30 2.84
N ILE A 32 -59.64 12.97 3.96
CA ILE A 32 -58.38 13.62 4.34
C ILE A 32 -57.35 13.13 3.32
N ALA A 33 -57.21 13.87 2.23
CA ALA A 33 -56.06 13.77 1.34
C ALA A 33 -54.85 14.30 2.12
N ASP A 34 -54.44 13.53 3.12
CA ASP A 34 -53.26 13.77 3.92
C ASP A 34 -52.10 13.64 2.93
N SER A 35 -51.78 14.78 2.35
CA SER A 35 -50.63 14.95 1.52
C SER A 35 -49.45 14.83 2.47
N TYR A 36 -49.09 13.58 2.79
CA TYR A 36 -47.78 13.14 3.26
C TYR A 36 -46.76 13.47 2.17
N ARG A 37 -46.64 14.76 1.84
CA ARG A 37 -45.58 15.27 1.00
C ARG A 37 -44.34 15.28 1.89
N LYS A 38 -43.74 14.10 2.01
CA LYS A 38 -42.39 13.92 2.54
C LYS A 38 -41.47 14.75 1.65
N LYS A 39 -41.27 16.02 2.02
CA LYS A 39 -40.22 16.86 1.49
C LYS A 39 -38.94 16.26 2.05
N THR A 40 -38.43 15.25 1.35
CA THR A 40 -37.10 14.70 1.61
C THR A 40 -36.16 15.88 1.57
N LYS A 41 -35.67 16.31 2.74
CA LYS A 41 -34.55 17.23 2.83
C LYS A 41 -33.46 16.58 2.00
N GLN A 42 -33.22 17.14 0.82
CA GLN A 42 -32.08 16.83 -0.02
C GLN A 42 -30.85 17.13 0.83
N VAL A 43 -30.34 16.10 1.49
CA VAL A 43 -29.08 16.15 2.22
C VAL A 43 -28.01 16.45 1.19
N TRP A 44 -27.46 17.65 1.25
CA TRP A 44 -26.22 17.96 0.56
C TRP A 44 -25.16 16.95 1.06
N LYS A 45 -24.95 15.86 0.32
CA LYS A 45 -23.84 14.93 0.59
C LYS A 45 -22.56 15.73 0.36
N SER A 46 -21.95 16.20 1.44
CA SER A 46 -20.66 16.90 1.41
C SER A 46 -19.55 15.90 1.08
N THR A 47 -19.37 15.62 -0.21
CA THR A 47 -18.26 14.79 -0.73
C THR A 47 -16.94 15.57 -0.76
N PHE A 48 -16.96 16.87 -0.42
CA PHE A 48 -15.80 17.75 -0.46
C PHE A 48 -14.63 17.23 0.39
N ARG A 49 -14.93 16.75 1.61
CA ARG A 49 -13.92 16.15 2.50
C ARG A 49 -13.27 14.90 1.90
N MET A 50 -14.07 14.05 1.24
CA MET A 50 -13.57 12.84 0.57
C MET A 50 -12.71 13.18 -0.66
N LYS A 51 -13.11 14.20 -1.43
CA LYS A 51 -12.34 14.66 -2.60
C LYS A 51 -11.00 15.27 -2.19
N ILE A 52 -10.96 16.04 -1.10
CA ILE A 52 -9.70 16.57 -0.54
C ILE A 52 -8.79 15.43 -0.09
N PHE A 53 -9.32 14.47 0.67
CA PHE A 53 -8.53 13.33 1.12
C PHE A 53 -7.96 12.53 -0.05
N SER A 54 -8.79 12.24 -1.06
CA SER A 54 -8.36 11.54 -2.28
C SER A 54 -7.30 12.31 -3.05
N ALA A 55 -7.43 13.64 -3.18
CA ALA A 55 -6.44 14.48 -3.83
C ALA A 55 -5.10 14.51 -3.07
N CYS A 56 -5.13 14.64 -1.74
CA CYS A 56 -3.93 14.58 -0.91
C CYS A 56 -3.23 13.22 -1.02
N SER A 57 -4.00 12.12 -0.99
CA SER A 57 -3.46 10.78 -1.18
C SER A 57 -2.78 10.62 -2.54
N LEU A 58 -3.45 11.04 -3.62
CA LEU A 58 -2.89 10.98 -4.97
C LEU A 58 -1.61 11.81 -5.10
N PHE A 59 -1.57 12.99 -4.46
CA PHE A 59 -0.40 13.85 -4.45
C PHE A 59 0.81 13.19 -3.76
N ILE A 60 0.60 12.54 -2.62
CA ILE A 60 1.67 11.80 -1.93
C ILE A 60 2.18 10.64 -2.81
N PHE A 61 1.27 9.89 -3.43
CA PHE A 61 1.66 8.82 -4.36
C PHE A 61 2.44 9.35 -5.56
N ALA A 62 2.08 10.51 -6.10
CA ALA A 62 2.83 11.14 -7.19
C ALA A 62 4.25 11.52 -6.77
N ILE A 63 4.44 12.04 -5.55
CA ILE A 63 5.78 12.31 -5.01
C ILE A 63 6.61 11.03 -4.94
N ILE A 64 6.05 9.95 -4.38
CA ILE A 64 6.75 8.67 -4.27
C ILE A 64 7.08 8.10 -5.66
N ALA A 65 6.13 8.14 -6.59
CA ALA A 65 6.32 7.67 -7.96
C ALA A 65 7.41 8.46 -8.69
N SER A 66 7.45 9.78 -8.55
CA SER A 66 8.51 10.60 -9.14
C SER A 66 9.89 10.30 -8.54
N ARG A 67 9.97 10.04 -7.23
CA ARG A 67 11.21 9.63 -6.58
C ARG A 67 11.67 8.25 -7.07
N LEU A 68 10.74 7.32 -7.22
CA LEU A 68 11.00 5.98 -7.76
C LEU A 68 11.51 6.06 -9.20
N TYR A 69 10.86 6.86 -10.04
CA TYR A 69 11.28 7.10 -11.42
C TYR A 69 12.71 7.65 -11.48
N TYR A 70 13.05 8.62 -10.62
CA TYR A 70 14.41 9.15 -10.54
C TYR A 70 15.44 8.07 -10.17
N LEU A 71 15.14 7.24 -9.17
CA LEU A 71 16.03 6.13 -8.78
C LEU A 71 16.18 5.08 -9.88
N GLN A 72 15.09 4.74 -10.59
CA GLN A 72 15.10 3.67 -11.59
C GLN A 72 15.64 4.12 -12.94
N ILE A 73 15.36 5.33 -13.40
CA ILE A 73 15.74 5.79 -14.74
C ILE A 73 17.05 6.59 -14.70
N VAL A 74 17.17 7.56 -13.79
CA VAL A 74 18.35 8.44 -13.73
C VAL A 74 19.50 7.73 -13.04
N GLN A 75 19.25 7.13 -11.88
CA GLN A 75 20.29 6.44 -11.12
C GLN A 75 20.33 4.93 -11.35
N GLY A 76 19.38 4.37 -12.11
CA GLY A 76 19.29 2.93 -12.30
C GLY A 76 20.52 2.34 -12.99
N ALA A 77 21.07 3.03 -14.00
CA ALA A 77 22.29 2.58 -14.68
C ALA A 77 23.51 2.57 -13.74
N GLN A 78 23.60 3.54 -12.84
CA GLN A 78 24.67 3.63 -11.83
C GLN A 78 24.55 2.49 -10.80
N TYR A 79 23.35 2.25 -10.27
CA TYR A 79 23.11 1.16 -9.33
C TYR A 79 23.24 -0.22 -9.97
N TYR A 80 22.87 -0.36 -11.24
CA TYR A 80 23.10 -1.59 -12.01
C TYR A 80 24.59 -1.87 -12.18
N GLY A 81 25.40 -0.86 -12.52
CA GLY A 81 26.85 -0.99 -12.60
C GLY A 81 27.51 -1.33 -11.25
N ALA A 82 27.06 -0.70 -10.16
CA ALA A 82 27.53 -1.03 -8.81
C ALA A 82 27.13 -2.45 -8.38
N ALA A 83 25.93 -2.90 -8.75
CA ALA A 83 25.49 -4.27 -8.50
C ALA A 83 26.30 -5.30 -9.30
N GLU A 84 26.66 -5.00 -10.55
CA GLU A 84 27.52 -5.89 -11.35
C GLU A 84 28.95 -5.95 -10.77
N GLY A 85 29.48 -4.82 -10.27
CA GLY A 85 30.74 -4.79 -9.55
C GLY A 85 30.73 -5.60 -8.25
N ASN A 86 29.60 -5.64 -7.54
CA ASN A 86 29.43 -6.50 -6.36
C ASN A 86 29.21 -7.98 -6.73
N ARG A 87 28.69 -8.27 -7.92
CA ARG A 87 28.46 -9.64 -8.43
C ARG A 87 29.74 -10.29 -8.94
N ILE A 88 30.68 -9.50 -9.47
CA ILE A 88 31.96 -9.99 -9.99
C ILE A 88 33.07 -9.57 -9.02
N GLN A 89 33.31 -10.39 -7.99
CA GLN A 89 34.58 -10.32 -7.27
C GLN A 89 35.69 -10.78 -8.23
N SER A 90 36.48 -9.84 -8.75
CA SER A 90 37.69 -10.18 -9.48
C SER A 90 38.75 -10.63 -8.47
N ILE A 91 38.87 -11.95 -8.25
CA ILE A 91 39.99 -12.52 -7.48
C ILE A 91 41.17 -12.65 -8.46
N PRO A 92 42.21 -11.79 -8.37
CA PRO A 92 43.36 -11.91 -9.26
C PRO A 92 44.10 -13.22 -8.97
N ILE A 93 44.23 -14.08 -9.99
CA ILE A 93 45.03 -15.31 -9.88
C ILE A 93 46.48 -14.92 -10.19
N VAL A 94 47.35 -15.02 -9.19
CA VAL A 94 48.79 -14.80 -9.40
C VAL A 94 49.36 -15.91 -10.29
N PRO A 95 50.13 -15.59 -11.34
CA PRO A 95 50.76 -16.62 -12.15
C PRO A 95 51.84 -17.35 -11.35
N ALA A 96 51.92 -18.67 -11.52
CA ALA A 96 52.97 -19.47 -10.88
C ALA A 96 54.37 -19.06 -11.39
N ARG A 97 55.35 -18.97 -10.48
CA ARG A 97 56.74 -18.69 -10.85
C ARG A 97 57.34 -19.87 -11.64
N GLY A 98 58.11 -19.56 -12.68
CA GLY A 98 58.88 -20.57 -13.42
C GLY A 98 59.91 -21.29 -12.54
N VAL A 99 60.21 -22.54 -12.89
CA VAL A 99 61.21 -23.35 -12.19
C VAL A 99 62.62 -22.88 -12.58
N ILE A 100 63.47 -22.62 -11.59
CA ILE A 100 64.88 -22.25 -11.81
C ILE A 100 65.72 -23.53 -11.76
N PHE A 101 66.50 -23.76 -12.81
CA PHE A 101 67.41 -24.89 -12.94
C PHE A 101 68.88 -24.44 -12.81
N ASP A 102 69.70 -25.27 -12.19
CA ASP A 102 71.16 -25.21 -12.29
C ASP A 102 71.64 -25.65 -13.68
N LEU A 103 72.90 -25.38 -14.03
CA LEU A 103 73.56 -25.86 -15.27
C LEU A 103 73.45 -27.39 -15.45
N ASN A 104 73.37 -28.14 -14.35
CA ASN A 104 73.22 -29.59 -14.35
C ASN A 104 71.76 -30.07 -14.49
N GLY A 105 70.80 -29.16 -14.68
CA GLY A 105 69.38 -29.49 -14.77
C GLY A 105 68.69 -29.75 -13.42
N ASN A 106 69.37 -29.50 -12.30
CA ASN A 106 68.80 -29.65 -10.97
C ASN A 106 67.88 -28.46 -10.64
N ARG A 107 66.69 -28.73 -10.09
CA ARG A 107 65.71 -27.70 -9.69
C ARG A 107 66.18 -27.00 -8.41
N LEU A 108 66.50 -25.71 -8.47
CA LEU A 108 66.93 -24.90 -7.32
C LEU A 108 65.77 -24.14 -6.66
N ALA A 109 64.78 -23.71 -7.45
CA ALA A 109 63.58 -23.05 -6.95
C ALA A 109 62.36 -23.44 -7.79
N TYR A 110 61.30 -23.88 -7.12
CA TYR A 110 60.04 -24.27 -7.74
C TYR A 110 58.88 -23.94 -6.79
N ASN A 111 57.68 -23.82 -7.34
CA ASN A 111 56.49 -23.59 -6.53
C ASN A 111 56.04 -24.91 -5.88
N VAL A 112 55.84 -24.91 -4.56
CA VAL A 112 55.25 -26.03 -3.82
C VAL A 112 53.81 -25.63 -3.51
N PRO A 113 52.78 -26.42 -3.85
CA PRO A 113 51.40 -26.10 -3.51
C PRO A 113 51.26 -26.04 -1.98
N ASP A 114 50.77 -24.92 -1.47
CA ASP A 114 50.42 -24.72 -0.08
C ASP A 114 48.91 -24.49 0.02
N PHE A 115 48.26 -25.19 0.94
CA PHE A 115 46.81 -25.14 1.11
C PHE A 115 46.48 -24.27 2.30
N ALA A 116 46.09 -23.02 2.03
CA ALA A 116 45.58 -22.10 3.04
C ALA A 116 44.06 -22.02 2.95
N LEU A 117 43.38 -22.22 4.07
CA LEU A 117 41.94 -22.03 4.17
C LEU A 117 41.64 -20.58 4.57
N PHE A 118 40.74 -19.94 3.82
CA PHE A 118 40.28 -18.59 4.11
C PHE A 118 38.77 -18.61 4.34
N VAL A 119 38.33 -17.96 5.43
CA VAL A 119 36.90 -17.80 5.75
C VAL A 119 36.58 -16.31 5.74
N ILE A 120 35.51 -15.93 5.05
CA ILE A 120 35.03 -14.56 5.02
C ILE A 120 34.00 -14.41 6.14
N PRO A 121 34.24 -13.54 7.15
CA PRO A 121 33.33 -13.37 8.30
C PRO A 121 31.87 -13.06 7.93
N SER A 122 31.65 -12.46 6.76
CA SER A 122 30.30 -12.10 6.27
C SER A 122 29.48 -13.28 5.74
N ASP A 123 30.12 -14.40 5.41
CA ASP A 123 29.46 -15.61 4.90
C ASP A 123 29.16 -16.63 6.01
N LEU A 124 29.58 -16.34 7.25
CA LEU A 124 29.27 -17.18 8.40
C LEU A 124 27.80 -16.99 8.84
N PRO A 125 27.13 -18.08 9.25
CA PRO A 125 25.81 -17.99 9.84
C PRO A 125 25.87 -17.16 11.12
N LYS A 126 24.94 -16.22 11.31
CA LYS A 126 24.93 -15.29 12.47
C LYS A 126 24.58 -15.95 13.81
N THR A 127 24.34 -17.26 13.79
CA THR A 127 23.96 -18.03 14.97
C THR A 127 25.23 -18.53 15.64
N GLN A 128 25.49 -18.09 16.88
CA GLN A 128 26.69 -18.44 17.66
C GLN A 128 26.97 -19.97 17.65
N THR A 129 25.91 -20.77 17.73
CA THR A 129 25.99 -22.25 17.78
C THR A 129 26.55 -22.87 16.50
N GLU A 130 26.28 -22.27 15.33
CA GLU A 130 26.74 -22.77 14.03
C GLU A 130 28.15 -22.25 13.69
N GLU A 131 28.50 -21.05 14.16
CA GLU A 131 29.87 -20.52 14.05
C GLU A 131 30.86 -21.41 14.80
N ASP A 132 30.55 -21.76 16.06
CA ASP A 132 31.40 -22.58 16.91
C ASP A 132 31.61 -23.99 16.36
N GLU A 133 30.58 -24.57 15.72
CA GLU A 133 30.67 -25.90 15.10
C GLU A 133 31.63 -25.88 13.90
N ILE A 134 31.55 -24.85 13.05
CA ILE A 134 32.47 -24.67 11.92
C ILE A 134 33.91 -24.46 12.41
N PHE A 135 34.12 -23.63 13.44
CA PHE A 135 35.46 -23.43 13.99
C PHE A 135 36.04 -24.70 14.65
N SER A 136 35.19 -25.57 15.20
CA SER A 136 35.63 -26.83 15.80
C SER A 136 36.13 -27.87 14.78
N VAL A 137 35.59 -27.87 13.55
CA VAL A 137 36.01 -28.77 12.46
C VAL A 137 37.29 -28.27 11.79
N LEU A 138 37.58 -26.98 11.93
CA LEU A 138 38.75 -26.31 11.34
C LEU A 138 39.97 -26.25 12.27
N SER A 139 39.78 -26.52 13.57
CA SER A 139 40.81 -26.62 14.61
C SER A 139 41.37 -28.03 14.75
#